data_AF-A0A929IUI4-F1
#
_entry.id   AF-A0A929IUI4-F1
#
_cell.length_a   1.000
_cell.length_b   1.000
_cell.length_c   1.000
_cell.angle_alpha   90.00
_cell.angle_beta   90.00
_cell.angle_gamma   90.00
#
_symmetry.space_group_name_H-M   'P 1'
#
loop_
_entity.id
_entity.type
_entity.pdbx_description
1 polymer ?
#
loop_
_entity_poly.entity_id
_entity_poly.type
_entity_poly.pdbx_seq_one_letter_code
_entity_poly.pdbx_strand_id
1 'polypeptide(L)'
;MTNENELSFQQKSLFQQGYQTYSPKELKQLEWGLRFTPAVCSSITAAALYFQQPYVLFVVAFLGMYAFFFPAGHPMDLIYNHIVRPMFGAVRLPENPFQRRVACFAAGIMNTAAAVLFLMEKPTAAIAVG
;
A
#
# COMPACT_ATOMS: atom_id res chain seq x y z
N MET A 1 -1.47 24.21 14.90
CA MET A 1 -1.06 23.90 13.52
C MET A 1 0.36 23.38 13.58
N THR A 2 0.59 22.14 13.12
CA THR A 2 1.90 21.48 13.17
C THR A 2 2.83 22.16 12.17
N ASN A 3 4.01 22.63 12.61
CA ASN A 3 4.98 23.27 11.71
C ASN A 3 5.65 22.16 10.89
N GLU A 4 5.36 22.05 9.58
CA GLU A 4 5.90 20.99 8.70
C GLU A 4 7.44 20.92 8.71
N ASN A 5 8.11 22.03 9.04
CA ASN A 5 9.56 22.12 9.15
C ASN A 5 10.18 21.26 10.27
N GLU A 6 9.40 20.83 11.26
CA GLU A 6 9.87 20.01 12.39
C GLU A 6 9.70 18.49 12.18
N LEU A 7 9.03 18.08 11.09
CA LEU A 7 8.78 16.68 10.80
C LEU A 7 10.00 15.96 10.21
N SER A 8 10.22 14.71 10.61
CA SER A 8 11.16 13.80 9.98
C SER A 8 10.77 13.53 8.51
N PHE A 9 11.71 13.03 7.70
CA PHE A 9 11.41 12.63 6.32
C PHE A 9 10.25 11.62 6.24
N GLN A 10 10.20 10.68 7.18
CA GLN A 10 9.14 9.66 7.22
C GLN A 10 7.78 10.28 7.59
N GLN A 11 7.75 11.15 8.59
CA GLN A 11 6.54 11.86 8.99
C GLN A 11 6.00 12.76 7.88
N LYS A 12 6.88 13.43 7.11
CA LYS A 12 6.50 14.20 5.92
C LYS A 12 5.86 13.33 4.85
N SER A 13 6.38 12.12 4.62
CA SER A 13 5.76 11.16 3.70
C SER A 13 4.36 10.74 4.16
N LEU A 14 4.18 10.45 5.46
CA LEU A 14 2.85 10.13 6.02
C LEU A 14 1.89 11.32 5.91
N PHE A 15 2.39 12.54 6.11
CA PHE A 15 1.61 13.76 5.94
C PHE A 15 1.09 13.91 4.51
N GLN A 16 1.93 13.65 3.49
CA GLN A 16 1.56 13.64 2.07
C GLN A 16 0.54 12.53 1.72
N GLN A 17 0.60 11.40 2.43
CA GLN A 17 -0.39 10.32 2.30
C GLN A 17 -1.77 10.68 2.89
N GLY A 18 -1.91 11.84 3.54
CA GLY A 18 -3.18 12.34 4.06
C GLY A 18 -3.36 12.23 5.57
N TYR A 19 -2.33 11.81 6.32
CA TYR A 19 -2.36 11.72 7.79
C TYR A 19 -2.13 13.06 8.50
N GLN A 20 -2.69 14.15 7.95
CA GLN A 20 -2.38 15.53 8.37
C GLN A 20 -2.95 15.90 9.74
N THR A 21 -3.95 15.16 10.23
CA THR A 21 -4.61 15.38 11.52
C THR A 21 -3.83 14.82 12.71
N TYR A 22 -2.76 14.05 12.47
CA TYR A 22 -1.96 13.40 13.50
C TYR A 22 -0.79 14.28 13.94
N SER A 23 -0.51 14.28 15.24
CA SER A 23 0.68 14.90 15.82
C SER A 23 1.96 14.18 15.39
N PRO A 24 3.15 14.82 15.48
CA PRO A 24 4.42 14.17 15.15
C PRO A 24 4.65 12.88 15.96
N LYS A 25 4.23 12.86 17.23
CA LYS A 25 4.36 11.67 18.09
C LYS A 25 3.49 10.51 17.59
N GLU A 26 2.26 10.78 17.17
CA GLU A 26 1.37 9.78 16.61
C GLU A 26 1.85 9.29 15.25
N LEU A 27 2.28 10.20 14.36
CA LEU A 27 2.88 9.84 13.07
C LEU A 27 4.07 8.89 13.26
N LYS A 28 4.94 9.17 14.23
CA LYS A 28 6.09 8.31 14.55
C LYS A 28 5.69 6.89 14.96
N GLN A 29 4.58 6.73 15.68
CA GLN A 29 4.08 5.40 16.05
C GLN A 29 3.53 4.64 14.83
N LEU A 30 2.96 5.36 13.85
CA LEU A 30 2.37 4.77 12.64
C LEU A 30 3.39 4.41 11.56
N GLU A 31 4.59 5.01 11.57
CA GLU A 31 5.63 4.86 10.54
C GLU A 31 5.87 3.41 10.08
N TRP A 32 6.09 2.50 11.03
CA TRP A 32 6.38 1.11 10.69
C TRP A 32 5.14 0.32 10.30
N GLY A 33 4.00 0.57 10.95
CA GLY A 33 2.76 -0.13 10.62
C GLY A 33 2.29 0.19 9.21
N LEU A 34 2.33 1.47 8.82
CA LEU A 34 1.87 1.92 7.50
C LEU A 34 2.77 1.45 6.34
N ARG A 35 3.98 0.96 6.65
CA ARG A 35 4.88 0.35 5.66
C ARG A 35 4.58 -1.12 5.40
N PHE A 36 3.86 -1.80 6.29
CA PHE A 36 3.56 -3.22 6.15
C PHE A 36 2.83 -3.52 4.85
N THR A 37 1.69 -2.87 4.62
CA THR A 37 0.85 -3.10 3.45
C THR A 37 1.57 -2.83 2.12
N PRO A 38 2.19 -1.66 1.88
CA PRO A 38 2.93 -1.42 0.65
C PRO A 38 4.14 -2.37 0.51
N ALA A 39 4.84 -2.71 1.59
CA ALA A 39 5.94 -3.67 1.50
C ALA A 39 5.45 -5.06 1.03
N VAL A 40 4.40 -5.59 1.65
CA VAL A 40 3.84 -6.91 1.30
C VAL A 40 3.28 -6.90 -0.12
N CYS A 41 2.45 -5.92 -0.49
CA CYS A 41 1.89 -5.83 -1.83
C CYS A 41 2.98 -5.68 -2.90
N SER A 42 3.96 -4.80 -2.68
CA SER A 42 5.07 -4.62 -3.63
C SER A 42 5.95 -5.87 -3.74
N SER A 43 6.20 -6.60 -2.65
CA SER A 43 6.94 -7.87 -2.70
C SER A 43 6.18 -8.93 -3.50
N ILE A 44 4.86 -9.04 -3.32
CA ILE A 44 4.03 -9.97 -4.11
C ILE A 44 4.02 -9.56 -5.58
N THR A 45 3.83 -8.27 -5.90
CA THR A 45 3.91 -7.76 -7.27
C THR A 45 5.27 -8.05 -7.90
N ALA A 46 6.38 -7.76 -7.21
CA ALA A 46 7.73 -8.01 -7.72
C ALA A 46 7.97 -9.50 -7.99
N ALA A 47 7.53 -10.38 -7.08
CA ALA A 47 7.60 -11.83 -7.28
C ALA A 47 6.75 -12.27 -8.47
N ALA A 48 5.53 -11.73 -8.60
CA ALA A 48 4.63 -12.05 -9.71
C ALA A 48 5.18 -11.58 -11.07
N LEU A 49 5.81 -10.40 -11.13
CA LEU A 49 6.52 -9.92 -12.32
C LEU A 49 7.71 -10.83 -12.67
N TYR A 50 8.52 -11.18 -11.68
CA TYR A 50 9.69 -12.03 -11.86
C TYR A 50 9.33 -13.43 -12.37
N PHE A 51 8.31 -14.06 -11.77
CA PHE A 51 7.82 -15.38 -12.15
C PHE A 51 6.77 -15.36 -13.27
N GLN A 52 6.48 -14.18 -13.84
CA GLN A 52 5.49 -13.97 -14.90
C GLN A 52 4.11 -14.57 -14.59
N GLN A 53 3.59 -14.28 -13.39
CA GLN A 53 2.32 -14.82 -12.87
C GLN A 53 1.19 -13.78 -12.98
N PRO A 54 0.46 -13.70 -14.12
CA PRO A 54 -0.59 -12.70 -14.32
C PRO A 54 -1.74 -12.82 -13.31
N TYR A 55 -2.10 -14.04 -12.89
CA TYR A 55 -3.16 -14.24 -11.92
C TYR A 55 -2.82 -13.67 -10.53
N VAL A 56 -1.55 -13.74 -10.13
CA VAL A 56 -1.10 -13.14 -8.86
C VAL A 56 -1.17 -11.61 -8.94
N LEU A 57 -0.81 -11.02 -10.09
CA LEU A 57 -0.96 -9.59 -10.32
C LEU A 57 -2.43 -9.14 -10.26
N PHE A 58 -3.37 -9.92 -10.81
CA PHE A 58 -4.80 -9.62 -10.66
C PHE A 58 -5.28 -9.69 -9.21
N VAL A 59 -4.79 -10.63 -8.42
CA VAL A 59 -5.10 -10.69 -6.98
C VAL A 59 -4.62 -9.42 -6.26
N VAL A 60 -3.37 -9.00 -6.48
CA VAL A 60 -2.85 -7.75 -5.89
C VAL A 60 -3.58 -6.53 -6.43
N ALA A 61 -3.94 -6.52 -7.72
CA ALA A 61 -4.72 -5.45 -8.32
C ALA A 61 -6.08 -5.28 -7.65
N PHE A 62 -6.78 -6.40 -7.43
CA PHE A 62 -8.05 -6.40 -6.71
C PHE A 62 -7.90 -5.80 -5.30
N LEU A 63 -6.85 -6.20 -4.55
CA LEU A 63 -6.59 -5.63 -3.22
C LEU A 63 -6.38 -4.11 -3.27
N GLY A 64 -5.59 -3.63 -4.23
CA GLY A 64 -5.34 -2.20 -4.43
C GLY A 64 -6.60 -1.41 -4.80
N MET A 65 -7.44 -1.95 -5.66
CA MET A 65 -8.72 -1.31 -6.03
C MET A 65 -9.75 -1.37 -4.89
N TYR A 66 -9.80 -2.49 -4.16
CA TYR A 66 -10.69 -2.67 -3.00
C TYR A 66 -10.43 -1.64 -1.91
N ALA A 67 -9.16 -1.29 -1.68
CA ALA A 67 -8.73 -0.26 -0.75
C ALA A 67 -9.43 1.10 -0.95
N PHE A 68 -9.75 1.43 -2.21
CA PHE A 68 -10.39 2.70 -2.55
C PHE A 68 -11.81 2.79 -2.02
N PHE A 69 -12.58 1.70 -2.19
CA PHE A 69 -13.98 1.63 -1.78
C PHE A 69 -14.16 1.36 -0.28
N PHE A 70 -13.20 0.67 0.36
CA PHE A 70 -13.30 0.26 1.75
C PHE A 70 -12.13 0.81 2.60
N PRO A 71 -12.16 2.10 3.02
CA PRO A 71 -11.08 2.75 3.76
C PRO A 71 -10.67 2.06 5.07
N ALA A 72 -11.61 1.44 5.78
CA ALA A 72 -11.34 0.68 7.01
C ALA A 72 -11.19 -0.83 6.79
N GLY A 73 -11.40 -1.30 5.55
CA GLY A 73 -11.57 -2.71 5.22
C GLY A 73 -10.43 -3.34 4.43
N HIS A 74 -9.34 -2.63 4.16
CA HIS A 74 -8.25 -3.16 3.34
C HIS A 74 -7.71 -4.48 3.94
N PRO A 75 -7.73 -5.62 3.20
CA PRO A 75 -7.38 -6.91 3.76
C PRO A 75 -5.99 -6.98 4.41
N MET A 76 -4.97 -6.40 3.78
CA MET A 76 -3.62 -6.31 4.37
C MET A 76 -3.55 -5.48 5.66
N ASP A 77 -4.30 -4.38 5.77
CA ASP A 77 -4.36 -3.61 7.02
C ASP A 77 -5.09 -4.39 8.13
N LEU A 78 -6.09 -5.22 7.76
CA LEU A 78 -6.74 -6.14 8.70
C LEU A 78 -5.79 -7.22 9.18
N ILE A 79 -5.01 -7.84 8.28
CA ILE A 79 -3.95 -8.80 8.62
C ILE A 79 -2.95 -8.15 9.58
N TYR A 80 -2.51 -6.93 9.28
CA TYR A 80 -1.64 -6.20 10.20
C TYR A 80 -2.27 -6.01 11.57
N ASN A 81 -3.51 -5.50 11.63
CA ASN A 81 -4.17 -5.14 12.88
C ASN A 81 -4.49 -6.34 13.78
N HIS A 82 -4.79 -7.50 13.19
CA HIS A 82 -5.20 -8.71 13.93
C HIS A 82 -4.07 -9.71 14.17
N ILE A 83 -3.04 -9.73 13.33
CA ILE A 83 -1.97 -10.73 13.38
C ILE A 83 -0.64 -10.07 13.74
N VAL A 84 -0.17 -9.13 12.90
CA VAL A 84 1.17 -8.55 13.04
C VAL A 84 1.29 -7.68 14.28
N ARG A 85 0.36 -6.73 14.46
CA ARG A 85 0.39 -5.75 15.54
C ARG A 85 0.47 -6.41 16.93
N PRO A 86 -0.37 -7.40 17.29
CA PRO A 86 -0.28 -8.07 18.60
C PRO A 86 1.07 -8.73 18.87
N MET A 87 1.71 -9.31 17.85
CA MET A 87 3.01 -9.99 18.01
C MET A 87 4.15 -9.03 18.33
N PHE A 88 4.06 -7.77 17.87
CA PHE A 88 5.13 -6.77 18.02
C PHE A 88 4.77 -5.62 18.98
N GLY A 89 3.62 -5.69 19.66
CA GLY A 89 3.15 -4.63 20.55
C GLY A 89 2.92 -3.28 19.85
N ALA A 90 2.61 -3.32 18.54
CA ALA A 90 2.50 -2.11 17.73
C ALA A 90 1.14 -1.40 17.89
N VAL A 91 1.02 -0.21 17.30
CA VAL A 91 -0.24 0.57 17.29
C VAL A 91 -1.19 0.07 16.21
N ARG A 92 -2.50 0.28 16.44
CA ARG A 92 -3.53 -0.03 15.44
C ARG A 92 -3.45 0.96 14.28
N LEU A 93 -3.54 0.44 13.06
CA LEU A 93 -3.66 1.29 11.88
C LEU A 93 -5.04 1.96 11.83
N PRO A 94 -5.08 3.28 11.60
CA PRO A 94 -6.33 3.99 11.35
C PRO A 94 -6.85 3.71 9.94
N GLU A 95 -8.03 4.23 9.64
CA GLU A 95 -8.62 4.17 8.29
C GLU A 95 -7.74 4.87 7.25
N ASN A 96 -7.84 4.38 6.01
CA ASN A 96 -7.02 4.89 4.91
C ASN A 96 -7.50 6.25 4.42
N PRO A 97 -6.68 7.31 4.55
CA PRO A 97 -7.00 8.61 3.99
C PRO A 97 -7.10 8.53 2.46
N PHE A 98 -7.77 9.53 1.87
CA PHE A 98 -8.08 9.53 0.45
C PHE A 98 -6.83 9.42 -0.44
N GLN A 99 -5.75 10.13 -0.13
CA GLN A 99 -4.51 10.12 -0.92
C GLN A 99 -3.88 8.73 -0.93
N ARG A 100 -3.80 8.06 0.23
CA ARG A 100 -3.34 6.66 0.31
C ARG A 100 -4.23 5.72 -0.51
N ARG A 101 -5.55 5.91 -0.47
CA ARG A 101 -6.49 5.12 -1.27
C ARG A 101 -6.31 5.28 -2.76
N VAL A 102 -6.10 6.51 -3.24
CA VAL A 102 -5.79 6.79 -4.65
C VAL A 102 -4.48 6.11 -5.07
N ALA A 103 -3.46 6.12 -4.21
CA ALA A 103 -2.20 5.43 -4.49
C ALA A 103 -2.39 3.92 -4.63
N CYS A 104 -3.15 3.28 -3.74
CA CYS A 104 -3.48 1.85 -3.84
C CYS A 104 -4.29 1.54 -5.12
N PHE A 105 -5.23 2.41 -5.48
CA PHE A 105 -6.03 2.26 -6.69
C PHE A 105 -5.18 2.35 -7.96
N ALA A 106 -4.29 3.33 -8.03
CA ALA A 106 -3.35 3.49 -9.15
C ALA A 106 -2.42 2.28 -9.29
N ALA A 107 -1.88 1.78 -8.17
CA ALA A 107 -1.12 0.54 -8.16
C ALA A 107 -1.97 -0.65 -8.64
N GLY A 108 -3.26 -0.69 -8.30
CA GLY A 108 -4.19 -1.70 -8.81
C GLY A 108 -4.37 -1.66 -10.32
N ILE A 109 -4.50 -0.46 -10.90
CA ILE A 109 -4.57 -0.27 -12.36
C ILE A 109 -3.27 -0.75 -13.02
N MET A 110 -2.11 -0.36 -12.50
CA MET A 110 -0.81 -0.79 -13.04
C MET A 110 -0.65 -2.31 -13.01
N ASN A 111 -0.97 -2.97 -11.90
CA ASN A 111 -0.92 -4.42 -11.80
C ASN A 111 -1.89 -5.10 -12.78
N THR A 112 -3.09 -4.53 -12.99
CA THR A 112 -4.06 -5.03 -13.98
C THR A 112 -3.48 -4.93 -15.40
N ALA A 113 -2.88 -3.78 -15.75
CA ALA A 113 -2.27 -3.57 -17.05
C ALA A 113 -1.09 -4.54 -17.28
N ALA A 114 -0.22 -4.72 -16.29
CA ALA A 114 0.88 -5.69 -16.34
C ALA A 114 0.37 -7.14 -16.51
N ALA A 115 -0.68 -7.53 -15.78
CA ALA A 115 -1.30 -8.84 -15.91
C ALA A 115 -1.86 -9.09 -17.32
N VAL A 116 -2.58 -8.11 -17.88
CA VAL A 116 -3.09 -8.17 -19.26
C VAL A 116 -1.95 -8.28 -20.27
N LEU A 117 -0.86 -7.53 -20.09
CA LEU A 117 0.31 -7.59 -20.96
C LEU A 117 1.00 -8.96 -20.93
N PHE A 118 1.07 -9.62 -19.77
CA PHE A 118 1.53 -11.01 -19.70
C PHE A 118 0.59 -11.98 -20.44
N LEU A 119 -0.73 -11.82 -20.32
CA LEU A 119 -1.69 -12.62 -21.07
C LEU A 119 -1.63 -12.38 -22.60
N MET A 120 -1.15 -11.22 -23.02
CA MET A 120 -0.89 -10.87 -24.44
C MET A 120 0.52 -11.26 -24.92
N GLU A 121 1.27 -12.03 -24.12
CA GLU A 121 2.65 -12.46 -24.43
C GLU A 121 3.62 -11.28 -24.63
N LYS A 122 3.43 -10.18 -23.90
CA LYS A 122 4.30 -8.98 -23.91
C LYS A 122 5.04 -8.79 -22.57
N PRO A 123 5.95 -9.71 -22.19
CA PRO A 123 6.60 -9.69 -20.87
C PRO A 123 7.43 -8.43 -20.62
N THR A 124 8.16 -7.91 -21.62
CA THR A 124 8.94 -6.68 -21.47
C THR A 124 8.07 -5.46 -21.16
N ALA A 125 6.90 -5.37 -21.81
CA ALA A 125 5.95 -4.29 -21.54
C ALA A 125 5.30 -4.46 -20.15
N ALA A 126 4.97 -5.69 -19.76
CA ALA A 126 4.42 -5.98 -18.43
C ALA A 126 5.37 -5.53 -17.31
N ILE A 127 6.67 -5.83 -17.44
CA ILE A 127 7.71 -5.42 -16.48
C ILE A 127 7.94 -3.91 -16.48
N ALA A 128 7.80 -3.23 -17.62
CA ALA A 128 7.93 -1.78 -17.68
C ALA A 128 6.74 -1.04 -17.04
N VAL A 129 5.57 -1.66 -17.03
CA VAL A 129 4.32 -1.07 -16.52
C VAL A 129 4.08 -1.36 -15.04
N GLY A 130 4.41 -2.56 -14.57
CA GLY A 130 4.20 -2.98 -13.19
C GLY A 130 5.33 -2.58 -12.26
#